data_AF-A0A7C3NYN2-F1
#
_entry.id   AF-A0A7C3NYN2-F1
#
_cell.length_a   1.000
_cell.length_b   1.000
_cell.length_c   1.000
_cell.angle_alpha   90.00
_cell.angle_beta   90.00
_cell.angle_gamma   90.00
#
_symmetry.space_group_name_H-M   'P 1'
#
loop_
_entity.id
_entity.type
_entity.pdbx_description
1 polymer ?
#
loop_
_entity_poly.entity_id
_entity_poly.type
_entity_poly.pdbx_seq_one_letter_code
_entity_poly.pdbx_strand_id
1 'polypeptide(L)'
;GQFAIKSADLLGAERVIAIDRFPERLAMAREQGRAETINYEDADVYETLMEMTGGLGPDACIDAVGMEAHFPGLLGAYDRVKQAMMLESDRPAVFRQAVLACRKGGTVSVPGVYGGFDDKIPLGAIVNKALTIKSRQTHVQRYMRPLLDRIENGEIDPGFVITHRLPLSDAPRAYEMFLNKEDGCIKVVLRP
;
A
#
# COMPACT_ATOMS: atom_id res chain seq x y z
N GLY A 1 3.31 1.09 1.79
CA GLY A 1 2.36 0.93 2.91
C GLY A 1 2.72 1.76 4.13
N GLN A 2 3.74 1.36 4.89
CA GLN A 2 4.02 1.89 6.24
C GLN A 2 4.08 3.41 6.37
N PHE A 3 4.80 4.11 5.48
CA PHE A 3 4.81 5.58 5.52
C PHE A 3 3.48 6.24 5.16
N ALA A 4 2.63 5.60 4.34
CA ALA A 4 1.30 6.12 4.04
C ALA A 4 0.39 6.02 5.27
N ILE A 5 0.47 4.91 6.00
CA ILE A 5 -0.21 4.70 7.29
C ILE A 5 0.23 5.79 8.28
N LYS A 6 1.54 5.95 8.48
CA LYS A 6 2.05 6.96 9.41
C LYS A 6 1.71 8.38 8.98
N SER A 7 1.71 8.66 7.68
CA SER A 7 1.30 9.98 7.17
C SER A 7 -0.18 10.25 7.42
N ALA A 8 -1.06 9.25 7.29
CA ALA A 8 -2.48 9.41 7.58
C ALA A 8 -2.72 9.74 9.07
N ASP A 9 -2.04 9.02 9.97
CA ASP A 9 -2.02 9.32 11.42
C ASP A 9 -1.54 10.76 11.69
N LEU A 10 -0.40 11.16 11.14
CA LEU A 10 0.15 12.52 11.29
C LEU A 10 -0.74 13.63 10.71
N LEU A 11 -1.55 13.31 9.69
CA LEU A 11 -2.50 14.24 9.08
C LEU A 11 -3.86 14.26 9.80
N GLY A 12 -4.02 13.51 10.88
CA GLY A 12 -5.21 13.52 11.73
C GLY A 12 -6.33 12.59 11.26
N ALA A 13 -6.01 11.52 10.55
CA ALA A 13 -7.00 10.47 10.29
C ALA A 13 -7.47 9.84 11.60
N GLU A 14 -8.78 9.81 11.83
CA GLU A 14 -9.36 9.23 13.05
C GLU A 14 -9.09 7.72 13.14
N ARG A 15 -9.18 7.02 12.00
CA ARG A 15 -8.92 5.59 11.87
C ARG A 15 -8.10 5.33 10.62
N VAL A 16 -7.15 4.40 10.73
CA VAL A 16 -6.34 3.92 9.60
C VAL A 16 -6.45 2.39 9.56
N ILE A 17 -6.80 1.84 8.39
CA ILE A 17 -6.93 0.41 8.18
C ILE A 17 -5.81 -0.03 7.21
N ALA A 18 -4.93 -0.91 7.67
CA ALA A 18 -3.82 -1.47 6.91
C ALA A 18 -4.16 -2.89 6.46
N ILE A 19 -3.99 -3.17 5.17
CA ILE A 19 -4.29 -4.48 4.57
C ILE A 19 -3.01 -5.03 3.96
N ASP A 20 -2.55 -6.18 4.44
CA ASP A 20 -1.36 -6.91 3.96
C ASP A 20 -1.51 -8.39 4.38
N ARG A 21 -0.64 -9.29 3.95
CA ARG A 21 -0.58 -10.68 4.44
C ARG A 21 0.61 -10.94 5.37
N PHE A 22 1.65 -10.11 5.30
CA PHE A 22 2.89 -10.37 6.04
C PHE A 22 2.72 -9.95 7.51
N PRO A 23 2.80 -10.89 8.47
CA PRO A 23 2.56 -10.60 9.89
C PRO A 23 3.43 -9.48 10.45
N GLU A 24 4.71 -9.43 10.06
CA GLU A 24 5.67 -8.41 10.48
C GLU A 24 5.29 -7.00 9.98
N ARG A 25 4.68 -6.90 8.78
CA ARG A 25 4.19 -5.63 8.26
C ARG A 25 2.92 -5.19 8.97
N LEU A 26 2.03 -6.13 9.25
CA LEU A 26 0.81 -5.86 10.02
C LEU A 26 1.15 -5.45 11.46
N ALA A 27 2.12 -6.11 12.10
CA ALA A 27 2.62 -5.74 13.42
C ALA A 27 3.18 -4.31 13.43
N MET A 28 4.07 -3.99 12.49
CA MET A 28 4.61 -2.63 12.34
C MET A 28 3.50 -1.58 12.12
N ALA A 29 2.49 -1.90 11.32
CA ALA A 29 1.36 -1.00 11.07
C ALA A 29 0.56 -0.70 12.34
N ARG A 30 0.32 -1.70 13.19
CA ARG A 30 -0.35 -1.52 14.50
C ARG A 30 0.50 -0.70 15.46
N GLU A 31 1.76 -1.11 15.64
CA GLU A 31 2.65 -0.59 16.68
C GLU A 31 3.13 0.84 16.38
N GLN A 32 3.53 1.10 15.14
CA GLN A 32 4.16 2.36 14.75
C GLN A 32 3.16 3.32 14.08
N GLY A 33 2.20 2.75 13.37
CA GLY A 33 1.21 3.47 12.56
C GLY A 33 -0.16 3.65 13.21
N ARG A 34 -0.40 3.04 14.38
CA ARG A 34 -1.72 3.03 15.07
C ARG A 34 -2.86 2.53 14.17
N ALA A 35 -2.55 1.66 13.23
CA ALA A 35 -3.53 1.14 12.28
C ALA A 35 -4.25 -0.10 12.84
N GLU A 36 -5.54 -0.17 12.58
CA GLU A 36 -6.25 -1.44 12.53
C GLU A 36 -5.78 -2.23 11.31
N THR A 37 -5.79 -3.55 11.37
CA THR A 37 -5.19 -4.39 10.33
C THR A 37 -6.11 -5.49 9.86
N ILE A 38 -6.07 -5.80 8.57
CA ILE A 38 -6.75 -6.94 7.99
C ILE A 38 -5.69 -7.80 7.29
N ASN A 39 -5.63 -9.08 7.65
CA ASN A 39 -4.95 -10.07 6.82
C ASN A 39 -5.92 -10.57 5.76
N TYR A 40 -5.63 -10.28 4.48
CA TYR A 40 -6.51 -10.67 3.38
C TYR A 40 -6.51 -12.18 3.09
N GLU A 41 -5.63 -12.96 3.73
CA GLU A 41 -5.67 -14.42 3.66
C GLU A 41 -6.68 -15.02 4.64
N ASP A 42 -7.07 -14.27 5.68
CA ASP A 42 -7.94 -14.74 6.76
C ASP A 42 -9.38 -14.17 6.67
N ALA A 43 -9.61 -13.14 5.85
CA ALA A 43 -10.89 -12.45 5.77
C ALA A 43 -11.17 -11.85 4.37
N ASP A 44 -12.45 -11.72 4.02
CA ASP A 44 -12.86 -10.94 2.85
C ASP A 44 -12.69 -9.44 3.14
N VAL A 45 -11.79 -8.81 2.40
CA VAL A 45 -11.42 -7.40 2.61
C VAL A 45 -12.62 -6.47 2.40
N TYR A 46 -13.47 -6.72 1.41
CA TYR A 46 -14.58 -5.82 1.10
C TYR A 46 -15.64 -5.89 2.19
N GLU A 47 -16.08 -7.09 2.55
CA GLU A 47 -17.08 -7.30 3.61
C GLU A 47 -16.58 -6.74 4.95
N THR A 48 -15.34 -7.04 5.32
CA THR A 48 -14.72 -6.53 6.54
C THR A 48 -14.68 -5.00 6.56
N LEU A 49 -14.30 -4.35 5.44
CA LEU A 49 -14.30 -2.89 5.35
C LEU A 49 -15.71 -2.32 5.47
N MET A 50 -16.72 -2.94 4.85
CA MET A 50 -18.11 -2.50 4.98
C MET A 50 -18.57 -2.60 6.43
N GLU A 51 -18.31 -3.70 7.12
CA GLU A 51 -18.66 -3.88 8.53
C GLU A 51 -17.98 -2.82 9.41
N MET A 52 -16.67 -2.63 9.25
CA MET A 52 -15.88 -1.66 10.01
C MET A 52 -16.32 -0.21 9.79
N THR A 53 -16.99 0.09 8.68
CA THR A 53 -17.36 1.47 8.27
C THR A 53 -18.87 1.70 8.21
N GLY A 54 -19.67 0.80 8.80
CA GLY A 54 -21.13 0.95 8.85
C GLY A 54 -21.81 0.86 7.47
N GLY A 55 -21.21 0.11 6.55
CA GLY A 55 -21.69 -0.12 5.18
C GLY A 55 -21.37 0.99 4.18
N LEU A 56 -20.58 2.00 4.57
CA LEU A 56 -20.27 3.14 3.72
C LEU A 56 -18.99 2.95 2.91
N GLY A 57 -18.01 2.26 3.47
CA GLY A 57 -16.64 2.19 2.98
C GLY A 57 -15.74 3.32 3.51
N PRO A 58 -14.40 3.20 3.36
CA PRO A 58 -13.46 4.23 3.81
C PRO A 58 -13.62 5.56 3.04
N ASP A 59 -13.36 6.68 3.72
CA ASP A 59 -13.32 8.03 3.12
C ASP A 59 -12.26 8.18 2.03
N ALA A 60 -11.12 7.54 2.26
CA ALA A 60 -9.99 7.54 1.34
C ALA A 60 -9.35 6.14 1.31
N CYS A 61 -8.96 5.71 0.12
CA CYS A 61 -8.21 4.49 -0.10
C CYS A 61 -6.86 4.81 -0.76
N ILE A 62 -5.81 4.11 -0.36
CA ILE A 62 -4.46 4.29 -0.90
C ILE A 62 -3.96 2.95 -1.44
N ASP A 63 -3.73 2.86 -2.75
CA ASP A 63 -3.02 1.74 -3.33
C ASP A 63 -1.51 1.96 -3.22
N ALA A 64 -0.90 1.29 -2.25
CA ALA A 64 0.54 1.31 -2.02
C ALA A 64 1.20 -0.03 -2.38
N VAL A 65 0.62 -0.77 -3.34
CA VAL A 65 1.09 -2.10 -3.79
C VAL A 65 1.62 -2.02 -5.23
N GLY A 66 0.79 -1.60 -6.20
CA GLY A 66 1.18 -1.56 -7.62
C GLY A 66 1.40 -2.93 -8.25
N MET A 67 2.40 -3.04 -9.15
CA MET A 67 2.66 -4.20 -10.04
C MET A 67 2.77 -5.58 -9.36
N GLU A 68 3.04 -5.63 -8.05
CA GLU A 68 3.30 -6.88 -7.31
C GLU A 68 2.09 -7.37 -6.49
N ALA A 69 0.86 -6.99 -6.83
CA ALA A 69 -0.29 -7.48 -6.09
C ALA A 69 -0.40 -9.02 -6.12
N HIS A 70 -0.54 -9.66 -4.96
CA HIS A 70 -0.76 -11.09 -4.85
C HIS A 70 -2.14 -11.35 -4.27
N PHE A 71 -3.04 -11.94 -5.06
CA PHE A 71 -4.37 -12.31 -4.61
C PHE A 71 -4.58 -13.83 -4.73
N PRO A 72 -5.21 -14.46 -3.74
CA PRO A 72 -5.80 -15.78 -3.89
C PRO A 72 -7.08 -15.73 -4.76
N GLY A 73 -7.42 -16.83 -5.42
CA GLY A 73 -8.66 -16.97 -6.21
C GLY A 73 -8.52 -16.82 -7.73
N LEU A 74 -9.65 -16.99 -8.43
CA LEU A 74 -9.71 -17.10 -9.90
C LEU A 74 -9.21 -15.83 -10.61
N LEU A 75 -9.46 -14.65 -10.05
CA LEU A 75 -8.97 -13.37 -10.60
C LEU A 75 -7.45 -13.25 -10.48
N GLY A 76 -6.88 -13.65 -9.33
CA GLY A 76 -5.42 -13.63 -9.12
C GLY A 76 -4.67 -14.67 -9.98
N ALA A 77 -5.30 -15.81 -10.26
CA ALA A 77 -4.77 -16.79 -11.23
C ALA A 77 -4.84 -16.26 -12.68
N TYR A 78 -5.94 -15.59 -13.04
CA TYR A 78 -6.10 -14.96 -14.36
C TYR A 78 -5.05 -13.87 -14.62
N ASP A 79 -4.90 -12.92 -13.69
CA ASP A 79 -3.93 -11.81 -13.81
C ASP A 79 -2.49 -12.37 -13.86
N ARG A 80 -2.18 -13.44 -13.11
CA ARG A 80 -0.88 -14.12 -13.14
C ARG A 80 -0.61 -14.82 -14.48
N VAL A 81 -1.61 -15.49 -15.05
CA VAL A 81 -1.50 -16.15 -16.36
C VAL A 81 -1.30 -15.11 -17.45
N LYS A 82 -2.05 -14.01 -17.45
CA LYS A 82 -1.88 -12.95 -18.45
C LYS A 82 -0.54 -12.24 -18.34
N GLN A 83 -0.08 -11.93 -17.14
CA GLN A 83 1.25 -11.35 -16.92
C GLN A 83 2.35 -12.30 -17.43
N ALA A 84 2.25 -13.60 -17.13
CA ALA A 84 3.19 -14.60 -17.62
C ALA A 84 3.19 -14.75 -19.15
N MET A 85 2.05 -14.43 -19.79
CA MET A 85 1.88 -14.45 -21.26
C MET A 85 2.13 -13.08 -21.92
N MET A 86 2.60 -12.07 -21.17
CA MET A 86 2.74 -10.68 -21.62
C MET A 86 1.46 -10.03 -22.19
N LEU A 87 0.28 -10.54 -21.80
CA LEU A 87 -1.03 -10.04 -22.23
C LEU A 87 -1.61 -8.96 -21.30
N GLU A 88 -0.97 -8.72 -20.14
CA GLU A 88 -1.32 -7.67 -19.18
C GLU A 88 -0.04 -7.28 -18.43
N SER A 89 0.20 -5.98 -18.26
CA SER A 89 1.49 -5.49 -17.74
C SER A 89 1.55 -5.46 -16.22
N ASP A 90 0.42 -5.22 -15.56
CA ASP A 90 0.34 -5.03 -14.11
C ASP A 90 -0.74 -5.90 -13.46
N ARG A 91 -0.91 -5.77 -12.13
CA ARG A 91 -1.94 -6.47 -11.35
C ARG A 91 -2.85 -5.45 -10.65
N PRO A 92 -3.87 -4.91 -11.34
CA PRO A 92 -4.68 -3.79 -10.84
C PRO A 92 -5.74 -4.21 -9.81
N ALA A 93 -5.69 -5.44 -9.30
CA ALA A 93 -6.70 -5.94 -8.37
C ALA A 93 -6.80 -5.12 -7.07
N VAL A 94 -5.70 -4.58 -6.54
CA VAL A 94 -5.74 -3.66 -5.38
C VAL A 94 -6.48 -2.38 -5.74
N PHE A 95 -6.16 -1.77 -6.88
CA PHE A 95 -6.86 -0.58 -7.36
C PHE A 95 -8.36 -0.83 -7.59
N ARG A 96 -8.73 -1.96 -8.21
CA ARG A 96 -10.13 -2.36 -8.41
C ARG A 96 -10.85 -2.48 -7.06
N GLN A 97 -10.25 -3.16 -6.08
CA GLN A 97 -10.81 -3.28 -4.73
C GLN A 97 -10.91 -1.93 -4.02
N ALA A 98 -9.89 -1.07 -4.12
CA ALA A 98 -9.90 0.27 -3.54
C ALA A 98 -11.05 1.12 -4.12
N VAL A 99 -11.29 1.08 -5.43
CA VAL A 99 -12.42 1.76 -6.07
C VAL A 99 -13.76 1.20 -5.58
N LEU A 100 -13.87 -0.12 -5.46
CA LEU A 100 -15.10 -0.77 -5.00
C LEU A 100 -15.37 -0.55 -3.52
N ALA A 101 -14.35 -0.49 -2.67
CA ALA A 101 -14.49 -0.29 -1.23
C ALA A 101 -14.65 1.18 -0.85
N CYS A 102 -14.03 2.12 -1.59
CA CYS A 102 -14.11 3.55 -1.26
C CYS A 102 -15.56 4.05 -1.29
N ARG A 103 -15.91 4.90 -0.31
CA ARG A 103 -17.25 5.46 -0.21
C ARG A 103 -17.56 6.42 -1.35
N LYS A 104 -18.84 6.71 -1.54
CA LYS A 104 -19.28 7.77 -2.48
C LYS A 104 -18.67 9.12 -2.09
N GLY A 105 -18.19 9.87 -3.08
CA GLY A 105 -17.47 11.12 -2.93
C GLY A 105 -16.06 10.98 -2.35
N GLY A 106 -15.56 9.76 -2.15
CA GLY A 106 -14.25 9.49 -1.57
C GLY A 106 -13.09 9.70 -2.55
N THR A 107 -11.87 9.52 -2.03
CA THR A 107 -10.63 9.63 -2.81
C THR A 107 -9.90 8.29 -2.90
N VAL A 108 -9.44 7.93 -4.09
CA VAL A 108 -8.49 6.81 -4.29
C VAL A 108 -7.16 7.37 -4.74
N SER A 109 -6.13 7.24 -3.91
CA SER A 109 -4.77 7.67 -4.21
C SER A 109 -3.93 6.48 -4.64
N VAL A 110 -3.13 6.64 -5.70
CA VAL A 110 -2.33 5.57 -6.30
C VAL A 110 -0.87 6.01 -6.37
N PRO A 111 -0.11 5.84 -5.27
CA PRO A 111 1.36 5.92 -5.27
C PRO A 111 2.03 4.63 -5.73
N GLY A 112 1.32 3.48 -5.73
CA GLY A 112 1.81 2.22 -6.29
C GLY A 112 2.21 2.38 -7.77
N VAL A 113 3.26 1.68 -8.17
CA VAL A 113 3.76 1.76 -9.55
C VAL A 113 2.89 0.87 -10.46
N TYR A 114 2.47 1.44 -11.58
CA TYR A 114 1.81 0.79 -12.70
C TYR A 114 2.61 1.12 -13.96
N GLY A 115 3.03 0.10 -14.70
CA GLY A 115 4.00 0.22 -15.79
C GLY A 115 3.41 0.16 -17.20
N GLY A 116 2.18 -0.34 -17.37
CA GLY A 116 1.62 -0.57 -18.70
C GLY A 116 0.10 -0.43 -18.78
N PHE A 117 -0.51 -1.26 -19.61
CA PHE A 117 -1.95 -1.23 -19.86
C PHE A 117 -2.66 -2.26 -18.97
N ASP A 118 -3.68 -1.77 -18.26
CA ASP A 118 -4.53 -2.54 -17.35
C ASP A 118 -5.94 -2.74 -17.91
N ASP A 119 -6.55 -3.90 -17.64
CA ASP A 119 -7.94 -4.17 -18.01
C ASP A 119 -8.92 -4.06 -16.83
N LYS A 120 -10.23 -4.14 -17.14
CA LYS A 120 -11.34 -4.23 -16.15
C LYS A 120 -11.30 -3.17 -15.03
N ILE A 121 -10.81 -1.98 -15.36
CA ILE A 121 -10.94 -0.83 -14.47
C ILE A 121 -12.43 -0.50 -14.33
N PRO A 122 -13.00 -0.48 -13.11
CA PRO A 122 -14.43 -0.31 -12.90
C PRO A 122 -14.85 1.16 -13.06
N LEU A 123 -14.72 1.71 -14.28
CA LEU A 123 -15.06 3.10 -14.60
C LEU A 123 -16.50 3.45 -14.19
N GLY A 124 -17.43 2.53 -14.36
CA GLY A 124 -18.81 2.72 -13.89
C GLY A 124 -18.89 2.97 -12.39
N ALA A 125 -18.11 2.28 -11.56
CA ALA A 125 -18.06 2.54 -10.13
C ALA A 125 -17.40 3.90 -9.84
N ILE A 126 -16.31 4.25 -10.54
CA ILE A 126 -15.62 5.54 -10.39
C ILE A 126 -16.59 6.70 -10.63
N VAL A 127 -17.35 6.65 -11.73
CA VAL A 127 -18.31 7.70 -12.08
C VAL A 127 -19.49 7.72 -11.11
N ASN A 128 -20.15 6.58 -10.88
CA ASN A 128 -21.38 6.54 -10.06
C ASN A 128 -21.13 6.82 -8.58
N LYS A 129 -19.93 6.54 -8.08
CA LYS A 129 -19.52 6.91 -6.73
C LYS A 129 -18.91 8.30 -6.65
N ALA A 130 -18.79 9.05 -7.76
CA ALA A 130 -18.16 10.36 -7.80
C ALA A 130 -16.76 10.36 -7.15
N LEU A 131 -15.95 9.35 -7.45
CA LEU A 131 -14.62 9.20 -6.83
C LEU A 131 -13.62 10.19 -7.41
N THR A 132 -12.77 10.73 -6.54
CA THR A 132 -11.57 11.44 -6.96
C THR A 132 -10.42 10.45 -7.08
N ILE A 133 -9.90 10.22 -8.30
CA ILE A 133 -8.72 9.38 -8.53
C ILE A 133 -7.47 10.26 -8.56
N LYS A 134 -6.44 9.88 -7.79
CA LYS A 134 -5.18 10.62 -7.65
C LYS A 134 -3.99 9.71 -7.94
N SER A 135 -3.57 9.61 -9.21
CA SER A 135 -2.32 8.96 -9.61
C SER A 135 -1.16 9.94 -9.56
N ARG A 136 -0.05 9.60 -8.89
CA ARG A 136 1.16 10.44 -8.88
C ARG A 136 2.42 9.64 -8.62
N GLN A 137 3.47 9.91 -9.38
CA GLN A 137 4.82 9.77 -8.87
C GLN A 137 5.04 10.79 -7.75
N THR A 138 5.73 10.40 -6.68
CA THR A 138 5.85 11.28 -5.50
C THR A 138 6.62 12.55 -5.85
N HIS A 139 6.04 13.72 -5.58
CA HIS A 139 6.71 15.02 -5.77
C HIS A 139 7.70 15.26 -4.62
N VAL A 140 8.82 14.53 -4.61
CA VAL A 140 9.76 14.52 -3.47
C VAL A 140 10.19 15.93 -3.09
N GLN A 141 10.57 16.77 -4.06
CA GLN A 141 11.00 18.16 -3.80
C GLN A 141 9.95 19.02 -3.10
N ARG A 142 8.65 18.79 -3.39
CA ARG A 142 7.55 19.52 -2.74
C ARG A 142 7.43 19.16 -1.25
N TYR A 143 7.69 17.90 -0.91
CA TYR A 143 7.48 17.38 0.45
C TYR A 143 8.77 17.28 1.26
N MET A 144 9.94 17.42 0.65
CA MET A 144 11.25 17.22 1.29
C MET A 144 11.43 18.12 2.51
N ARG A 145 11.29 19.45 2.35
CA ARG A 145 11.47 20.39 3.47
C ARG A 145 10.43 20.19 4.57
N PRO A 146 9.11 20.19 4.29
CA PRO A 146 8.12 19.97 5.34
C PRO A 146 8.28 18.64 6.09
N LEU A 147 8.72 17.57 5.41
CA LEU A 147 8.97 16.29 6.09
C LEU A 147 10.24 16.33 6.93
N LEU A 148 11.30 16.99 6.47
CA LEU A 148 12.51 17.18 7.26
C LEU A 148 12.22 17.99 8.53
N ASP A 149 11.49 19.11 8.42
CA ASP A 149 11.13 19.95 9.57
C ASP A 149 10.40 19.12 10.64
N ARG A 150 9.48 18.24 10.23
CA ARG A 150 8.76 17.34 11.14
C ARG A 150 9.67 16.32 11.82
N ILE A 151 10.69 15.83 11.12
CA ILE A 151 11.68 14.91 11.69
C ILE A 151 12.53 15.66 12.73
N GLU A 152 13.02 16.85 12.39
CA GLU A 152 13.84 17.68 13.28
C GLU A 152 13.06 18.14 14.53
N ASN A 153 11.75 18.41 14.38
CA ASN A 153 10.86 18.73 15.49
C ASN A 153 10.46 17.50 16.34
N GLY A 154 10.91 16.29 15.99
CA GLY A 154 10.58 15.06 16.71
C GLY A 154 9.14 14.59 16.53
N GLU A 155 8.40 15.10 15.53
CA GLU A 155 7.03 14.66 15.23
C GLU A 155 6.99 13.25 14.63
N ILE A 156 8.08 12.83 13.97
CA ILE A 156 8.25 11.49 13.42
C ILE A 156 9.72 11.07 13.41
N ASP A 157 10.01 9.88 13.92
CA ASP A 157 11.27 9.17 13.64
C ASP A 157 11.03 8.19 12.47
N PRO A 158 11.54 8.44 11.25
CA PRO A 158 11.34 7.55 10.11
C PRO A 158 12.14 6.24 10.23
N GLY A 159 13.01 6.13 11.24
CA GLY A 159 13.83 4.97 11.51
C GLY A 159 13.05 3.70 11.81
N PHE A 160 11.78 3.81 12.24
CA PHE A 160 10.93 2.67 12.59
C PHE A 160 10.78 1.62 11.48
N VAL A 161 10.89 2.04 10.21
CA VAL A 161 10.72 1.14 9.07
C VAL A 161 12.00 0.33 8.79
N ILE A 162 13.16 0.78 9.28
CA ILE A 162 14.47 0.19 9.01
C ILE A 162 14.63 -1.08 9.85
N THR A 163 14.48 -2.24 9.21
CA THR A 163 14.68 -3.53 9.87
C THR A 163 16.13 -4.01 9.80
N HIS A 164 16.88 -3.59 8.78
CA HIS A 164 18.26 -4.06 8.56
C HIS A 164 19.21 -2.92 8.23
N ARG A 165 20.44 -3.02 8.76
CA ARG A 165 21.57 -2.15 8.44
C ARG A 165 22.76 -3.01 8.07
N LEU A 166 23.24 -2.89 6.84
CA LEU A 166 24.29 -3.74 6.27
C LEU A 166 25.38 -2.88 5.60
N PRO A 167 26.63 -3.36 5.49
CA PRO A 167 27.65 -2.68 4.69
C PRO A 167 27.28 -2.73 3.20
N LEU A 168 27.77 -1.77 2.41
CA LEU A 168 27.52 -1.72 0.96
C LEU A 168 28.00 -2.99 0.23
N SER A 169 29.04 -3.67 0.73
CA SER A 169 29.51 -4.95 0.21
C SER A 169 28.46 -6.05 0.21
N ASP A 170 27.47 -5.96 1.11
CA ASP A 170 26.42 -6.96 1.28
C ASP A 170 25.15 -6.63 0.50
N ALA A 171 25.20 -5.62 -0.38
CA ALA A 171 24.06 -5.23 -1.20
C ALA A 171 23.42 -6.42 -1.94
N PRO A 172 24.16 -7.35 -2.60
CA PRO A 172 23.55 -8.48 -3.27
C PRO A 172 22.68 -9.35 -2.34
N ARG A 173 23.21 -9.68 -1.16
CA ARG A 173 22.48 -10.44 -0.13
C ARG A 173 21.24 -9.68 0.36
N ALA A 174 21.35 -8.37 0.52
CA ALA A 174 20.22 -7.54 0.92
C ALA A 174 19.08 -7.55 -0.11
N TYR A 175 19.41 -7.55 -1.41
CA TYR A 175 18.44 -7.68 -2.49
C TYR A 175 17.75 -9.05 -2.48
N GLU A 176 18.50 -10.14 -2.31
CA GLU A 176 17.95 -11.51 -2.21
C GLU A 176 16.97 -11.64 -1.04
N MET A 177 17.38 -11.20 0.16
CA MET A 177 16.55 -11.19 1.36
C MET A 177 15.23 -10.41 1.16
N PHE A 178 15.30 -9.22 0.53
CA PHE A 178 14.12 -8.41 0.26
C PHE A 178 13.21 -9.01 -0.83
N LEU A 179 13.79 -9.64 -1.85
CA LEU A 179 13.05 -10.30 -2.92
C LEU A 179 12.26 -11.50 -2.36
N ASN A 180 12.94 -12.36 -1.60
CA ASN A 180 12.37 -13.60 -1.06
C ASN A 180 11.47 -13.38 0.16
N LYS A 181 11.40 -12.15 0.70
CA LYS A 181 10.63 -11.79 1.91
C LYS A 181 11.11 -12.59 3.13
N GLU A 182 12.42 -12.75 3.25
CA GLU A 182 13.06 -13.46 4.34
C GLU A 182 13.36 -12.52 5.52
N ASP A 183 13.54 -13.10 6.70
CA ASP A 183 14.01 -12.43 7.91
C ASP A 183 13.21 -11.18 8.33
N GLY A 184 11.91 -11.15 8.00
CA GLY A 184 11.06 -9.97 8.26
C GLY A 184 11.59 -8.69 7.60
N CYS A 185 12.27 -8.80 6.46
CA CYS A 185 12.89 -7.68 5.77
C CYS A 185 11.83 -6.71 5.21
N ILE A 186 11.83 -5.47 5.72
CA ILE A 186 10.93 -4.38 5.28
C ILE A 186 11.74 -3.27 4.63
N LYS A 187 12.81 -2.81 5.28
CA LYS A 187 13.71 -1.80 4.73
C LYS A 187 15.13 -2.06 5.17
N VAL A 188 16.02 -2.18 4.18
CA VAL A 188 17.47 -2.22 4.39
C VAL A 188 18.04 -0.83 4.16
N VAL A 189 18.95 -0.40 5.04
CA VAL A 189 19.81 0.77 4.83
C VAL A 189 21.25 0.30 4.72
N LEU A 190 21.87 0.57 3.57
CA LEU A 190 23.27 0.24 3.32
C LEU A 190 24.18 1.36 3.82
N ARG A 191 25.27 0.99 4.48
CA ARG A 191 26.33 1.90 4.93
C ARG A 191 27.56 1.75 4.02
N PRO A 192 27.98 2.82 3.33
CA PRO A 192 29.21 2.82 2.54
C PRO A 192 30.45 2.48 3.37
#